data_AF-A0A3R9FUQ0-F1
#
_entry.id   AF-A0A3R9FUQ0-F1
#
_cell.length_a   1.000
_cell.length_b   1.000
_cell.length_c   1.000
_cell.angle_alpha   90.00
_cell.angle_beta   90.00
_cell.angle_gamma   90.00
#
_symmetry.space_group_name_H-M   'P 1'
#
loop_
_entity.id
_entity.type
_entity.pdbx_description
1 polymer ?
#
loop_
_entity_poly.entity_id
_entity_poly.type
_entity_poly.pdbx_seq_one_letter_code
_entity_poly.pdbx_strand_id
1 'polypeptide(L)'
;MLLNLFRLGMVVLSWSSFLLYPKRSFKRFLPVTIFVTALVSILLILSKPFRLWKVTGGLGSKLVNDLGFTLGPFFAANMWVFKLAYGNIWQYLGINLVIDYILAFPLSTIFRKLDIYRLDRLRPKYFFVIIYSFAIMAYAFQYFFKEPKRSKFFSF
;
A
#
# COMPACT_ATOMS: atom_id res chain seq x y z
N MET A 1 3.16 18.98 17.76
CA MET A 1 2.70 19.74 16.58
C MET A 1 3.30 19.22 15.28
N LEU A 2 4.63 19.11 15.16
CA LEU A 2 5.33 18.67 13.94
C LEU A 2 4.89 17.30 13.39
N LEU A 3 4.72 16.29 14.26
CA LEU A 3 4.29 14.95 13.86
C LEU A 3 2.88 14.93 13.24
N ASN A 4 1.97 15.77 13.73
CA ASN A 4 0.61 15.85 13.20
C ASN A 4 0.58 16.54 11.82
N LEU A 5 1.43 17.55 11.62
CA LEU A 5 1.62 18.18 10.31
C LEU A 5 2.21 17.18 9.30
N PHE A 6 3.19 16.38 9.71
CA PHE A 6 3.76 15.33 8.87
C PHE A 6 2.70 14.28 8.48
N ARG A 7 1.89 13.81 9.44
CA ARG A 7 0.77 12.88 9.18
C ARG A 7 -0.24 13.45 8.18
N LEU A 8 -0.67 14.69 8.39
CA LEU A 8 -1.61 15.37 7.51
C LEU A 8 -1.00 15.54 6.10
N GLY A 9 0.25 15.99 6.02
CA GLY A 9 0.97 16.18 4.77
C GLY A 9 1.05 14.91 3.95
N MET A 10 1.37 13.76 4.57
CA MET A 10 1.39 12.47 3.87
C MET A 10 0.04 12.14 3.23
N VAL A 11 -1.06 12.31 3.96
CA VAL A 11 -2.41 12.01 3.43
C VAL A 11 -2.78 13.00 2.32
N VAL A 12 -2.65 14.30 2.57
CA VAL A 12 -3.02 15.35 1.60
C VAL A 12 -2.21 15.22 0.31
N LEU A 13 -0.89 15.02 0.40
CA LEU A 13 -0.03 14.85 -0.77
C LEU A 13 -0.43 13.59 -1.55
N SER A 14 -0.68 12.47 -0.87
CA SER A 14 -1.07 11.22 -1.51
C SER A 14 -2.37 11.36 -2.29
N TRP A 15 -3.39 12.00 -1.70
CA TRP A 15 -4.68 12.23 -2.34
C TRP A 15 -4.62 13.30 -3.43
N SER A 16 -3.78 14.32 -3.28
CA SER A 16 -3.58 15.34 -4.32
C SER A 16 -3.03 14.74 -5.62
N SER A 17 -2.26 13.65 -5.55
CA SER A 17 -1.77 12.94 -6.73
C SER A 17 -2.89 12.41 -7.64
N PHE A 18 -4.08 12.17 -7.08
CA PHE A 18 -5.23 11.73 -7.85
C PHE A 18 -5.85 12.80 -8.75
N LEU A 19 -5.52 14.09 -8.53
CA LEU A 19 -5.88 15.16 -9.47
C LEU A 19 -5.29 14.91 -10.87
N LEU A 20 -4.12 14.25 -10.94
CA LEU A 20 -3.44 13.89 -12.19
C LEU A 20 -3.80 12.48 -12.69
N TYR A 21 -4.71 11.78 -11.99
CA TYR A 21 -5.00 10.37 -12.25
C TYR A 21 -6.23 10.20 -13.17
N PRO A 22 -6.11 9.53 -14.34
CA PRO A 22 -7.21 9.37 -15.28
C PRO A 22 -8.39 8.61 -14.66
N LYS A 23 -9.60 9.17 -14.82
CA LYS A 23 -10.85 8.58 -14.29
C LYS A 23 -11.07 7.13 -14.73
N ARG A 24 -10.67 6.77 -15.96
CA ARG A 24 -10.78 5.39 -16.48
C ARG A 24 -9.89 4.42 -15.71
N SER A 25 -8.61 4.76 -15.55
CA SER A 25 -7.66 3.97 -14.76
C SER A 25 -8.09 3.91 -13.29
N PHE A 26 -8.71 4.98 -12.78
CA PHE A 26 -9.14 5.03 -11.38
C PHE A 26 -10.17 3.93 -11.12
N LYS A 27 -11.25 3.89 -11.90
CA LYS A 27 -12.28 2.85 -11.78
C LYS A 27 -11.74 1.44 -12.02
N ARG A 28 -10.77 1.27 -12.93
CA ARG A 28 -10.16 -0.03 -13.26
C ARG A 28 -9.35 -0.62 -12.12
N PHE A 29 -8.57 0.19 -11.42
CA PHE A 29 -7.63 -0.27 -10.39
C PHE A 29 -8.13 -0.05 -8.95
N LEU A 30 -9.26 0.62 -8.77
CA LEU A 30 -9.88 0.80 -7.46
C LEU A 30 -10.19 -0.53 -6.77
N PRO A 31 -10.80 -1.55 -7.42
CA PRO A 31 -11.13 -2.81 -6.75
C PRO A 31 -9.90 -3.54 -6.21
N VAL A 32 -8.83 -3.68 -7.01
CA VAL A 32 -7.60 -4.33 -6.56
C VAL A 32 -6.90 -3.54 -5.45
N THR A 33 -6.93 -2.21 -5.53
CA THR A 33 -6.32 -1.36 -4.49
C THR A 33 -7.06 -1.51 -3.16
N ILE A 34 -8.41 -1.57 -3.19
CA ILE A 34 -9.22 -1.87 -2.01
C ILE A 34 -8.88 -3.26 -1.47
N PHE A 35 -8.80 -4.26 -2.34
CA PHE A 35 -8.44 -5.64 -1.96
C PHE A 35 -7.10 -5.70 -1.22
N VAL A 36 -6.04 -5.12 -1.80
CA VAL A 36 -4.71 -5.15 -1.18
C VAL A 36 -4.66 -4.28 0.10
N THR A 37 -5.39 -3.18 0.13
CA THR A 37 -5.54 -2.34 1.32
C THR A 37 -6.20 -3.11 2.46
N ALA A 38 -7.18 -3.97 2.16
CA ALA A 38 -7.79 -4.85 3.14
C ALA A 38 -6.79 -5.90 3.67
N LEU A 39 -5.97 -6.51 2.80
CA LEU A 39 -4.91 -7.45 3.23
C LEU A 39 -3.92 -6.78 4.20
N VAL A 40 -3.46 -5.58 3.87
CA VAL A 40 -2.58 -4.80 4.77
C VAL A 40 -3.29 -4.44 6.07
N SER A 41 -4.56 -4.04 6.01
CA SER A 41 -5.34 -3.73 7.23
C SER A 41 -5.47 -4.96 8.14
N ILE A 42 -5.67 -6.15 7.59
CA ILE A 42 -5.66 -7.41 8.35
C ILE A 42 -4.29 -7.61 9.00
N LEU A 43 -3.20 -7.45 8.26
CA LEU A 43 -1.83 -7.55 8.81
C LEU A 43 -1.61 -6.56 9.97
N LEU A 44 -2.09 -5.32 9.85
CA LEU A 44 -2.00 -4.29 10.88
C LEU A 44 -2.83 -4.64 12.12
N ILE A 45 -4.00 -5.26 11.96
CA ILE A 45 -4.83 -5.76 13.08
C ILE A 45 -4.13 -6.91 13.79
N LEU A 46 -3.62 -7.90 13.03
CA LEU A 46 -2.89 -9.06 13.54
C LEU A 46 -1.55 -8.68 14.19
N SER A 47 -0.98 -7.54 13.82
CA SER A 47 0.28 -7.04 14.42
C SER A 47 0.23 -6.91 15.94
N LYS A 48 -0.95 -6.59 16.50
CA LYS A 48 -1.16 -6.39 17.94
C LYS A 48 -1.14 -7.71 18.74
N PRO A 49 -2.01 -8.70 18.48
CA PRO A 49 -2.01 -9.96 19.23
C PRO A 49 -0.69 -10.72 19.05
N PHE A 50 -0.09 -10.71 17.86
CA PHE A 50 1.17 -11.41 17.58
C PHE A 50 2.43 -10.64 17.99
N ARG A 51 2.29 -9.39 18.46
CA ARG A 51 3.40 -8.48 18.82
C ARG A 51 4.45 -8.40 17.71
N LEU A 52 3.99 -8.24 16.46
CA LEU A 52 4.87 -8.20 15.28
C LEU A 52 5.82 -7.01 15.34
N TRP A 53 5.32 -5.85 15.76
CA TRP A 53 6.08 -4.63 16.00
C TRP A 53 5.46 -3.81 17.13
N LYS A 54 6.30 -3.01 17.79
CA LYS A 54 5.90 -2.03 18.79
C LYS A 54 5.74 -0.67 18.13
N VAL A 55 4.61 -0.01 18.35
CA VAL A 55 4.35 1.36 17.90
C VAL A 55 4.47 2.27 19.11
N THR A 56 5.06 3.44 18.93
CA THR A 56 5.14 4.46 19.97
C THR A 56 3.82 5.18 20.16
N GLY A 57 3.52 5.46 21.42
CA GLY A 57 2.26 6.07 21.84
C GLY A 57 1.15 5.03 22.08
N GLY A 58 0.03 5.51 22.63
CA GLY A 58 -1.13 4.66 22.95
C GLY A 58 -1.86 4.15 21.71
N LEU A 59 -2.89 3.33 21.93
CA LEU A 59 -3.67 2.68 20.87
C LEU A 59 -4.22 3.65 19.82
N GLY A 60 -4.70 4.83 20.25
CA GLY A 60 -5.20 5.86 19.33
C GLY A 60 -4.12 6.37 18.37
N SER A 61 -2.90 6.61 18.85
CA SER A 61 -1.80 7.08 18.01
C SER A 61 -1.34 6.02 16.99
N LYS A 62 -1.38 4.74 17.39
CA LYS A 62 -1.14 3.60 16.48
C LYS A 62 -2.17 3.57 15.37
N LEU A 63 -3.46 3.65 15.71
CA LEU A 63 -4.53 3.63 14.71
C LEU A 63 -4.43 4.80 13.73
N VAL A 64 -4.16 6.01 14.22
CA VAL A 64 -3.99 7.19 13.35
C VAL A 64 -2.78 7.03 12.41
N ASN A 65 -1.66 6.51 12.90
CA ASN A 65 -0.49 6.24 12.06
C ASN A 65 -0.77 5.17 11.00
N ASP A 66 -1.33 4.04 11.43
CA ASP A 66 -1.61 2.89 10.59
C ASP A 66 -2.61 3.25 9.49
N LEU A 67 -3.72 3.92 9.84
CA LEU A 67 -4.73 4.38 8.89
C LEU A 67 -4.21 5.49 7.98
N GLY A 68 -3.49 6.46 8.53
CA GLY A 68 -2.93 7.57 7.75
C GLY A 68 -1.97 7.09 6.67
N PHE A 69 -1.11 6.11 7.00
CA PHE A 69 -0.21 5.50 6.03
C PHE A 69 -0.95 4.62 5.01
N THR A 70 -1.88 3.79 5.49
CA THR A 70 -2.59 2.80 4.67
C THR A 70 -3.54 3.47 3.67
N LEU A 71 -4.34 4.43 4.12
CA LEU A 71 -5.32 5.15 3.27
C LEU A 71 -4.71 6.34 2.52
N GLY A 72 -3.51 6.76 2.89
CA GLY A 72 -2.77 7.83 2.19
C GLY A 72 -1.76 7.23 1.20
N PRO A 73 -0.47 7.24 1.55
CA PRO A 73 0.61 6.92 0.63
C PRO A 73 0.54 5.49 0.10
N PHE A 74 0.17 4.50 0.92
CA PHE A 74 0.08 3.12 0.46
C PHE A 74 -0.99 2.95 -0.63
N PHE A 75 -2.20 3.46 -0.37
CA PHE A 75 -3.32 3.39 -1.32
C PHE A 75 -2.98 4.10 -2.63
N ALA A 76 -2.46 5.33 -2.55
CA ALA A 76 -2.08 6.11 -3.73
C ALA A 76 -0.95 5.44 -4.52
N ALA A 77 0.10 4.97 -3.84
CA ALA A 77 1.21 4.28 -4.47
C ALA A 77 0.74 3.02 -5.22
N ASN A 78 -0.13 2.21 -4.62
CA ASN A 78 -0.65 1.01 -5.28
C ASN A 78 -1.40 1.34 -6.57
N MET A 79 -2.28 2.34 -6.54
CA MET A 79 -2.98 2.79 -7.76
C MET A 79 -1.98 3.18 -8.86
N TRP A 80 -0.98 3.99 -8.53
CA TRP A 80 0.05 4.40 -9.49
C TRP A 80 0.87 3.23 -10.03
N VAL A 81 1.30 2.31 -9.18
CA VAL A 81 2.04 1.11 -9.61
C VAL A 81 1.21 0.27 -10.58
N PHE A 82 -0.07 0.04 -10.28
CA PHE A 82 -0.96 -0.65 -11.21
C PHE A 82 -1.12 0.12 -12.52
N LYS A 83 -1.31 1.44 -12.49
CA LYS A 83 -1.42 2.22 -13.72
C LYS A 83 -0.16 2.18 -14.59
N LEU A 84 1.03 2.18 -13.97
CA LEU A 84 2.30 2.22 -14.68
C LEU A 84 2.75 0.85 -15.19
N ALA A 85 2.37 -0.23 -14.52
CA ALA A 85 2.95 -1.56 -14.73
C ALA A 85 1.94 -2.65 -15.11
N TYR A 86 0.64 -2.41 -14.97
CA TYR A 86 -0.36 -3.42 -15.30
C TYR A 86 -0.41 -3.73 -16.80
N GLY A 87 -0.45 -5.03 -17.13
CA GLY A 87 -0.32 -5.54 -18.50
C GLY A 87 1.01 -6.27 -18.73
N ASN A 88 2.02 -6.02 -17.90
CA ASN A 88 3.26 -6.78 -17.87
C ASN A 88 3.57 -7.23 -16.43
N ILE A 89 3.42 -8.54 -16.18
CA ILE A 89 3.62 -9.12 -14.84
C ILE A 89 5.05 -8.88 -14.33
N TRP A 90 6.06 -8.97 -15.18
CA TRP A 90 7.45 -8.80 -14.78
C TRP A 90 7.76 -7.36 -14.41
N GLN A 91 7.19 -6.40 -15.15
CA GLN A 91 7.32 -4.98 -14.82
C GLN A 91 6.65 -4.66 -13.48
N TYR A 92 5.43 -5.18 -13.27
CA TYR A 92 4.71 -5.00 -12.02
C TYR A 92 5.46 -5.61 -10.83
N LEU A 93 5.93 -6.85 -10.97
CA LEU A 93 6.66 -7.54 -9.92
C LEU A 93 8.02 -6.89 -9.65
N GLY A 94 8.71 -6.37 -10.68
CA GLY A 94 9.97 -5.65 -10.52
C GLY A 94 9.81 -4.33 -9.75
N ILE A 95 8.80 -3.54 -10.09
CA ILE A 95 8.51 -2.27 -9.38
C ILE A 95 8.14 -2.55 -7.92
N ASN A 96 7.25 -3.52 -7.66
CA ASN A 96 6.89 -3.88 -6.29
C ASN A 96 8.08 -4.46 -5.52
N LEU A 97 8.95 -5.25 -6.15
CA LEU A 97 10.15 -5.79 -5.50
C LEU A 97 11.02 -4.66 -4.93
N VAL A 98 11.26 -3.61 -5.72
CA VAL A 98 12.03 -2.44 -5.32
C VAL A 98 11.32 -1.67 -4.20
N ILE A 99 10.03 -1.39 -4.36
CA ILE A 99 9.24 -0.65 -3.37
C ILE A 99 9.20 -1.42 -2.04
N ASP A 100 8.86 -2.70 -2.06
CA ASP A 100 8.76 -3.55 -0.88
C ASP A 100 10.11 -3.73 -0.20
N TYR A 101 11.20 -3.81 -0.97
CA TYR A 101 12.55 -3.84 -0.41
C TYR A 101 12.85 -2.52 0.33
N ILE A 102 12.54 -1.37 -0.27
CA ILE A 102 12.71 -0.06 0.36
C ILE A 102 11.85 0.04 1.64
N LEU A 103 10.60 -0.41 1.59
CA LEU A 103 9.70 -0.40 2.74
C LEU A 103 10.23 -1.28 3.88
N ALA A 104 10.70 -2.48 3.55
CA ALA A 104 11.10 -3.47 4.54
C ALA A 104 12.45 -3.19 5.20
N PHE A 105 13.41 -2.59 4.49
CA PHE A 105 14.78 -2.42 4.99
C PHE A 105 15.17 -0.97 5.33
N PRO A 106 15.38 -0.05 4.36
CA PRO A 106 15.80 1.31 4.69
C PRO A 106 14.70 2.08 5.41
N LEU A 107 13.45 2.00 4.96
CA LEU A 107 12.36 2.77 5.55
C LEU A 107 12.03 2.27 6.97
N SER A 108 12.01 0.96 7.20
CA SER A 108 11.83 0.39 8.55
C SER A 108 12.96 0.82 9.51
N THR A 109 14.18 0.97 9.00
CA THR A 109 15.32 1.47 9.78
C THR A 109 15.14 2.95 10.15
N ILE A 110 14.66 3.77 9.21
CA ILE A 110 14.34 5.18 9.45
C ILE A 110 13.21 5.31 10.48
N PHE A 111 12.13 4.56 10.31
CA PHE A 111 10.99 4.57 11.23
C PHE A 111 11.34 4.09 12.64
N ARG A 112 12.31 3.17 12.77
CA ARG A 112 12.88 2.81 14.06
C ARG A 112 13.66 3.97 14.70
N LYS A 113 14.44 4.72 13.92
CA LYS A 113 15.22 5.89 14.42
C LYS A 113 14.31 7.05 14.83
N LEU A 114 13.24 7.27 14.08
CA LEU A 114 12.21 8.28 14.38
C LEU A 114 11.25 7.87 15.49
N ASP A 115 11.46 6.70 16.08
CA ASP A 115 10.62 6.11 17.12
C ASP A 115 9.14 6.12 16.70
N ILE A 116 8.83 5.71 15.45
CA ILE A 116 7.46 5.58 14.93
C ILE A 116 6.97 4.16 15.17
N TYR A 117 7.78 3.18 14.75
CA TYR A 117 7.59 1.79 15.14
C TYR A 117 8.93 1.07 15.17
N ARG A 118 9.00 -0.01 15.95
CA ARG A 118 10.13 -0.92 16.02
C ARG A 118 9.65 -2.33 15.77
N LEU A 119 10.17 -2.96 14.72
CA LEU A 119 9.98 -4.39 14.48
C LEU A 119 10.47 -5.18 15.71
N ASP A 120 9.61 -6.01 16.28
CA ASP A 120 9.89 -6.78 17.51
C ASP A 120 10.08 -8.26 17.13
N ARG A 121 8.98 -8.98 16.91
CA ARG A 121 9.03 -10.40 16.50
C ARG A 121 9.13 -10.60 14.99
N LEU A 122 8.70 -9.62 14.20
CA LEU A 122 8.73 -9.73 12.74
C LEU A 122 10.04 -9.17 12.17
N ARG A 123 10.95 -10.04 11.74
CA ARG A 123 12.20 -9.59 11.11
C ARG A 123 11.93 -8.93 9.75
N PRO A 124 12.71 -7.91 9.33
CA PRO A 124 12.57 -7.23 8.04
C PRO A 124 12.40 -8.17 6.84
N LYS A 125 13.18 -9.25 6.78
CA LYS A 125 13.10 -10.26 5.72
C LYS A 125 11.73 -10.95 5.61
N TYR A 126 11.08 -11.24 6.75
CA TYR A 126 9.76 -11.87 6.76
C TYR A 126 8.67 -10.85 6.43
N PHE A 127 8.83 -9.62 6.92
CA PHE A 127 7.95 -8.52 6.54
C PHE A 127 7.98 -8.29 5.02
N PHE A 128 9.16 -8.25 4.42
CA PHE A 128 9.36 -8.18 2.96
C PHE A 128 8.62 -9.29 2.22
N VAL A 129 8.79 -10.55 2.64
CA VAL A 129 8.12 -11.69 1.99
C VAL A 129 6.59 -11.57 2.07
N ILE A 130 6.05 -11.09 3.19
CA ILE A 130 4.60 -10.90 3.37
C ILE A 130 4.06 -9.80 2.45
N ILE A 131 4.70 -8.63 2.40
CA ILE A 131 4.19 -7.53 1.56
C ILE A 131 4.39 -7.83 0.08
N TYR A 132 5.49 -8.50 -0.29
CA TYR A 132 5.72 -8.93 -1.67
C TYR A 132 4.74 -10.01 -2.11
N SER A 133 4.35 -10.92 -1.21
CA SER A 133 3.29 -11.89 -1.53
C SER A 133 1.93 -11.20 -1.74
N PHE A 134 1.64 -10.12 -1.01
CA PHE A 134 0.45 -9.31 -1.27
C PHE A 134 0.48 -8.66 -2.66
N ALA A 135 1.62 -8.18 -3.14
CA ALA A 135 1.75 -7.67 -4.51
C ALA A 135 1.43 -8.77 -5.54
N ILE A 136 1.94 -9.99 -5.36
CA ILE A 136 1.61 -11.12 -6.23
C ILE A 136 0.10 -11.42 -6.22
N MET A 137 -0.50 -11.46 -5.02
CA MET A 137 -1.95 -11.67 -4.86
C MET A 137 -2.77 -10.55 -5.51
N ALA A 138 -2.30 -9.31 -5.44
CA ALA A 138 -2.95 -8.16 -6.06
C ALA A 138 -2.96 -8.28 -7.58
N TYR A 139 -1.82 -8.62 -8.19
CA TYR A 139 -1.75 -8.82 -9.64
C TYR A 139 -2.67 -9.96 -10.08
N ALA A 140 -2.66 -11.08 -9.37
CA ALA A 140 -3.57 -12.19 -9.62
C ALA A 140 -5.03 -11.76 -9.51
N PHE A 141 -5.40 -11.03 -8.45
CA PHE A 141 -6.75 -10.50 -8.25
C PHE A 141 -7.17 -9.62 -9.44
N GLN A 142 -6.34 -8.66 -9.83
CA GLN A 142 -6.66 -7.77 -10.95
C GLN A 142 -6.78 -8.53 -12.29
N TYR A 143 -5.95 -9.55 -12.50
CA TYR A 143 -5.99 -10.38 -13.70
C TYR A 143 -7.29 -11.19 -13.80
N PHE A 144 -7.76 -11.76 -12.69
CA PHE A 144 -9.01 -12.55 -12.66
C PHE A 144 -10.27 -11.69 -12.55
N PHE A 145 -10.17 -10.48 -12.01
CA PHE A 145 -11.27 -9.53 -11.94
C PHE A 145 -11.58 -9.03 -13.36
N LYS A 146 -12.46 -9.77 -14.05
CA LYS A 146 -12.88 -9.49 -15.42
C LYS A 146 -13.27 -8.02 -15.57
N GLU A 147 -12.61 -7.34 -16.50
CA GLU A 147 -13.13 -6.07 -17.00
C GLU A 147 -14.55 -6.31 -17.53
N PRO A 148 -15.53 -5.44 -17.22
CA PRO A 148 -16.80 -5.49 -17.93
C PRO A 148 -16.48 -5.41 -19.43
N LYS A 149 -16.78 -6.51 -20.15
CA LYS A 149 -16.59 -6.61 -21.60
C LYS A 149 -17.21 -5.36 -22.22
N ARG A 150 -16.39 -4.59 -22.94
CA ARG A 150 -16.90 -3.58 -23.86
C ARG A 150 -17.73 -4.33 -24.90
N SER A 151 -19.04 -4.12 -24.92
CA SER A 151 -19.76 -4.30 -26.17
C SER A 151 -19.07 -3.37 -27.17
N LYS A 152 -18.57 -3.94 -28.26
CA LYS A 152 -18.22 -3.18 -29.45
C LYS A 152 -19.53 -2.64 -30.01
N PHE A 153 -20.01 -1.52 -29.48
CA PHE A 153 -21.04 -0.68 -30.09
C PHE A 153 -20.40 0.70 -30.17
N PHE A 154 -20.49 1.34 -31.32
CA PHE A 154 -19.67 2.48 -31.78
C PHE A 154 -18.32 2.11 -32.41
N SER A 155 -18.38 1.37 -33.52
CA SER A 155 -17.66 1.82 -34.73
C SER A 155 -18.58 2.80 -35.46
N PHE A 156 -18.12 4.04 -35.63
CA PHE A 156 -18.62 4.92 -36.68
C PHE A 156 -18.02 4.48 -38.02
#